data_AF-A0A353M8J2-F1
#
_entry.id   AF-A0A353M8J2-F1
#
_cell.length_a   1.000
_cell.length_b   1.000
_cell.length_c   1.000
_cell.angle_alpha   90.00
_cell.angle_beta   90.00
_cell.angle_gamma   90.00
#
_symmetry.space_group_name_H-M   'P 1'
#
loop_
_entity.id
_entity.type
_entity.pdbx_description
1 polymer ?
#
loop_
_entity_poly.entity_id
_entity_poly.type
_entity_poly.pdbx_seq_one_letter_code
_entity_poly.pdbx_strand_id
1 'polypeptide(L)'
;MSEFIDMPEEMEIQEVIVERVLQSTGALLEICLVKNGPQYEAALFFDKKYKPGPPLPRPLEAPSGQSTHWMGVRPKVGLTQEEAEKIAYEVNGVNALHRIQIKDNWGNLLDCV
;
A
#
# COMPACT_ATOMS: atom_id res chain seq x y z
N MET A 1 -8.26 15.68 -13.89
CA MET A 1 -7.95 14.99 -12.62
C MET A 1 -8.11 13.51 -12.91
N SER A 2 -7.02 12.75 -12.87
CA SER A 2 -7.02 11.34 -13.27
C SER A 2 -7.91 10.54 -12.32
N GLU A 3 -9.07 10.08 -12.79
CA GLU A 3 -10.02 9.34 -11.96
C GLU A 3 -9.45 7.95 -11.67
N PHE A 4 -9.19 7.68 -10.38
CA PHE A 4 -8.92 6.33 -9.90
C PHE A 4 -10.23 5.55 -9.87
N ILE A 5 -10.18 4.28 -10.25
CA ILE A 5 -11.36 3.44 -10.50
C ILE A 5 -11.53 2.44 -9.35
N ASP A 6 -12.78 2.11 -8.99
CA ASP A 6 -13.16 1.14 -7.95
C ASP A 6 -12.67 1.50 -6.54
N MET A 7 -12.33 2.77 -6.30
CA MET A 7 -11.94 3.27 -4.97
C MET A 7 -13.20 3.43 -4.09
N PRO A 8 -13.16 3.03 -2.80
CA PRO A 8 -14.25 3.31 -1.87
C PRO A 8 -14.55 4.81 -1.79
N GLU A 9 -15.82 5.19 -1.67
CA GLU A 9 -16.23 6.61 -1.62
C GLU A 9 -15.63 7.39 -0.44
N GLU A 10 -15.34 6.69 0.66
CA GLU A 10 -14.75 7.27 1.88
C GLU A 10 -13.22 7.45 1.80
N MET A 11 -12.60 6.98 0.72
CA MET A 11 -11.15 7.02 0.53
C MET A 11 -10.74 8.24 -0.30
N GLU A 12 -9.80 9.03 0.21
CA GLU A 12 -9.30 10.23 -0.44
C GLU A 12 -7.79 10.16 -0.64
N ILE A 13 -7.33 10.31 -1.88
CA ILE A 13 -5.91 10.26 -2.23
C ILE A 13 -5.23 11.56 -1.82
N GLN A 14 -4.16 11.42 -1.04
CA GLN A 14 -3.36 12.55 -0.55
C GLN A 14 -2.13 12.76 -1.44
N GLU A 15 -1.37 11.69 -1.68
CA GLU A 15 -0.11 11.74 -2.46
C GLU A 15 0.27 10.38 -3.02
N VAL A 16 1.11 10.37 -4.04
CA VAL A 16 1.73 9.16 -4.59
C VAL A 16 3.09 8.95 -3.90
N ILE A 17 3.26 7.83 -3.20
CA ILE A 17 4.49 7.50 -2.47
C ILE A 17 5.46 6.74 -3.39
N VAL A 18 4.96 5.75 -4.13
CA VAL A 18 5.73 4.93 -5.07
C VAL A 18 5.00 4.87 -6.40
N GLU A 19 5.73 5.09 -7.49
CA GLU A 19 5.25 4.94 -8.86
C GLU A 19 6.30 4.15 -9.66
N ARG A 20 5.89 3.05 -10.30
CA ARG A 20 6.76 2.30 -11.21
C ARG A 20 5.98 1.52 -12.25
N VAL A 21 6.63 1.25 -13.39
CA VAL A 21 6.09 0.39 -14.43
C VAL A 21 6.52 -1.06 -14.17
N LEU A 22 5.56 -1.98 -14.13
CA LEU A 22 5.84 -3.40 -13.98
C LEU A 22 6.36 -3.97 -15.29
N GLN A 23 7.59 -4.49 -15.27
CA GLN A 23 8.26 -5.01 -16.47
C GLN A 23 7.52 -6.20 -17.11
N SER A 24 6.77 -6.98 -16.33
CA SER A 24 6.06 -8.18 -16.80
C SER A 24 4.79 -7.87 -17.59
N THR A 25 4.08 -6.79 -17.25
CA THR A 25 2.78 -6.44 -17.85
C THR A 25 2.77 -5.10 -18.58
N GLY A 26 3.78 -4.25 -18.35
CA GLY A 26 3.78 -2.85 -18.77
C GLY A 26 2.80 -1.97 -17.99
N ALA A 27 2.13 -2.52 -16.97
CA ALA A 27 1.14 -1.81 -16.17
C ALA A 27 1.82 -0.80 -15.23
N LEU A 28 1.16 0.33 -15.01
CA LEU A 28 1.56 1.32 -14.03
C LEU A 28 1.11 0.85 -12.64
N LEU A 29 2.07 0.74 -11.72
CA LEU A 29 1.83 0.50 -10.31
C LEU A 29 2.00 1.81 -9.54
N GLU A 30 0.95 2.25 -8.87
CA GLU A 30 0.96 3.41 -7.99
C GLU A 30 0.62 2.95 -6.56
N ILE A 31 1.41 3.38 -5.59
CA ILE A 31 1.09 3.26 -4.17
C ILE A 31 0.91 4.65 -3.63
N CYS A 32 -0.30 4.94 -3.19
CA CYS A 32 -0.68 6.26 -2.73
C CYS A 32 -0.90 6.25 -1.22
N LEU A 33 -0.53 7.35 -0.57
CA LEU A 33 -1.09 7.68 0.73
C LEU A 33 -2.55 8.08 0.52
N VAL A 34 -3.44 7.43 1.24
CA VAL A 34 -4.85 7.74 1.22
C VAL A 34 -5.35 7.97 2.63
N LYS A 35 -6.34 8.83 2.76
CA LYS A 35 -7.14 8.95 3.96
C LYS A 35 -8.33 8.02 3.81
N ASN A 36 -8.44 7.01 4.69
CA ASN A 36 -9.57 6.09 4.73
C ASN A 36 -10.26 6.22 6.09
N GLY A 37 -11.41 6.91 6.11
CA GLY A 37 -12.09 7.25 7.34
C GLY A 37 -11.19 8.07 8.29
N PRO A 38 -10.93 7.59 9.53
CA PRO A 38 -10.15 8.33 10.52
C PRO A 38 -8.64 8.15 10.40
N GLN A 39 -8.13 7.30 9.50
CA GLN A 39 -6.71 6.95 9.41
C GLN A 39 -6.12 7.21 8.03
N TYR A 40 -4.79 7.34 7.99
CA TYR A 40 -4.04 7.33 6.75
C TYR A 40 -3.48 5.93 6.50
N GLU A 41 -3.51 5.48 5.26
CA GLU A 41 -3.03 4.16 4.88
C GLU A 41 -2.45 4.15 3.47
N ALA A 42 -1.72 3.10 3.13
CA ALA A 42 -1.23 2.89 1.77
C ALA A 42 -2.28 2.15 0.93
N ALA A 43 -2.67 2.74 -0.19
CA ALA A 43 -3.54 2.09 -1.18
C ALA A 43 -2.77 1.78 -2.46
N LEU A 44 -3.09 0.62 -3.04
CA LEU A 44 -2.45 0.10 -4.24
C LEU A 44 -3.34 0.35 -5.45
N PHE A 45 -2.77 0.88 -6.54
CA PHE A 45 -3.46 1.07 -7.79
C PHE A 45 -2.66 0.46 -8.94
N PHE A 46 -3.37 -0.25 -9.81
CA PHE A 46 -2.84 -0.82 -11.05
C PHE A 46 -3.55 -0.19 -12.22
N ASP A 47 -2.83 0.55 -13.07
CA ASP A 47 -3.42 1.32 -14.16
C ASP A 47 -4.63 2.14 -13.66
N LYS A 48 -4.44 2.85 -12.54
CA LYS A 48 -5.46 3.64 -11.81
C LYS A 48 -6.59 2.82 -11.17
N LYS A 49 -6.60 1.50 -11.28
CA LYS A 49 -7.59 0.62 -10.65
C LYS A 49 -7.20 0.29 -9.23
N TYR A 50 -8.04 0.66 -8.26
CA TYR A 50 -7.85 0.33 -6.85
C TYR A 50 -7.75 -1.19 -6.63
N LYS A 51 -6.79 -1.57 -5.80
CA LYS A 51 -6.62 -2.93 -5.31
C LYS A 51 -6.63 -2.92 -3.79
N PRO A 52 -7.57 -3.64 -3.16
CA PRO A 52 -7.58 -3.77 -1.72
C PRO A 52 -6.24 -4.36 -1.26
N GLY A 53 -5.65 -3.75 -0.23
CA GLY A 53 -4.36 -4.12 0.38
C GLY A 53 -4.35 -3.86 1.89
N PRO A 54 -3.40 -4.45 2.64
CA PRO A 54 -3.16 -4.04 4.02
C PRO A 54 -2.75 -2.56 4.08
N PRO A 55 -3.02 -1.86 5.20
CA PRO A 55 -2.74 -0.43 5.30
C PRO A 55 -1.24 -0.09 5.27
N LEU A 56 -0.39 -1.09 5.51
CA LEU A 56 1.07 -1.02 5.44
C LEU A 56 1.61 -2.26 4.68
N PRO A 57 2.78 -2.14 4.02
CA PRO A 57 3.49 -3.28 3.47
C PRO A 57 3.73 -4.37 4.51
N ARG A 58 3.53 -5.63 4.12
CA ARG A 58 3.74 -6.78 4.99
C ARG A 58 4.96 -7.58 4.53
N PRO A 59 5.75 -8.16 5.43
CA PRO A 59 6.87 -9.01 5.03
C PRO A 59 6.37 -10.25 4.26
N LEU A 60 7.17 -10.70 3.30
CA LEU A 60 7.00 -12.00 2.67
C LEU A 60 7.57 -13.09 3.58
N GLU A 61 6.85 -14.23 3.71
CA GLU A 61 7.34 -15.40 4.45
C GLU A 61 8.68 -15.91 3.90
N ALA A 62 8.81 -15.89 2.56
CA ALA A 62 10.04 -16.21 1.86
C ALA A 62 10.33 -15.07 0.86
N PRO A 63 11.23 -14.13 1.22
CA PRO A 63 11.72 -13.12 0.28
C PRO A 63 12.25 -13.78 -1.00
N SER A 64 11.88 -13.23 -2.16
CA SER A 64 12.32 -13.79 -3.45
C SER A 64 12.85 -12.68 -4.36
N GLY A 65 14.04 -12.91 -4.90
CA GLY A 65 14.76 -11.90 -5.68
C GLY A 65 14.98 -10.63 -4.85
N GLN A 66 14.42 -9.52 -5.31
CA GLN A 66 14.49 -8.20 -4.62
C GLN A 66 13.23 -7.90 -3.77
N SER A 67 12.20 -8.76 -3.83
CA SER A 67 10.97 -8.54 -3.09
C SER A 67 11.08 -9.09 -1.68
N THR A 68 10.99 -8.22 -0.68
CA THR A 68 11.02 -8.56 0.75
C THR A 68 9.65 -8.37 1.41
N HIS A 69 8.83 -7.47 0.87
CA HIS A 69 7.50 -7.17 1.36
C HIS A 69 6.47 -7.37 0.26
N TRP A 70 5.19 -7.36 0.64
CA TRP A 70 4.09 -7.40 -0.28
C TRP A 70 2.94 -6.49 0.13
N MET A 71 2.16 -6.10 -0.87
CA MET A 71 0.86 -5.43 -0.73
C MET A 71 -0.15 -5.98 -1.74
N GLY A 72 -1.44 -5.79 -1.45
CA GLY A 72 -2.58 -6.16 -2.31
C GLY A 72 -3.05 -7.61 -2.17
N VAL A 73 -4.36 -7.88 -2.36
CA VAL A 73 -4.91 -9.25 -2.32
C VAL A 73 -4.41 -10.08 -3.51
N ARG A 74 -4.74 -9.67 -4.75
CA ARG A 74 -4.38 -10.33 -6.02
C ARG A 74 -4.43 -9.33 -7.20
N PRO A 75 -3.38 -9.24 -8.03
CA PRO A 75 -2.07 -9.86 -7.82
C PRO A 75 -1.38 -9.29 -6.57
N LYS A 76 -0.66 -10.13 -5.82
CA LYS A 76 0.23 -9.65 -4.76
C LYS A 76 1.38 -8.92 -5.43
N VAL A 77 1.69 -7.73 -4.95
CA VAL A 77 2.80 -6.93 -5.45
C VAL A 77 3.98 -7.10 -4.52
N GLY A 78 5.09 -7.61 -5.03
CA GLY A 78 6.36 -7.65 -4.31
C GLY A 78 7.00 -6.26 -4.27
N LEU A 79 7.39 -5.84 -3.08
CA LEU A 79 8.04 -4.56 -2.80
C LEU A 79 9.46 -4.82 -2.32
N THR A 80 10.37 -3.93 -2.71
CA THR A 80 11.72 -3.91 -2.13
C THR A 80 11.65 -3.44 -0.68
N GLN A 81 12.74 -3.65 0.06
CA GLN A 81 12.83 -3.16 1.43
C GLN A 81 12.74 -1.63 1.48
N GLU A 82 13.42 -0.93 0.57
CA GLU A 82 13.39 0.52 0.48
C GLU A 82 12.00 1.07 0.18
N GLU A 83 11.26 0.44 -0.74
CA GLU A 83 9.87 0.80 -1.03
C GLU A 83 8.98 0.62 0.20
N ALA A 84 9.13 -0.52 0.90
CA ALA A 84 8.36 -0.82 2.09
C ALA A 84 8.63 0.16 3.24
N GLU A 85 9.90 0.47 3.47
CA GLU A 85 10.34 1.45 4.48
C GLU A 85 9.84 2.85 4.16
N LYS A 86 9.90 3.27 2.88
CA LYS A 86 9.36 4.56 2.44
C LYS A 86 7.86 4.67 2.69
N ILE A 87 7.09 3.65 2.30
CA ILE A 87 5.64 3.62 2.52
C ILE A 87 5.33 3.66 4.02
N ALA A 88 6.04 2.86 4.82
CA ALA A 88 5.85 2.86 6.26
C ALA A 88 6.20 4.20 6.90
N TYR A 89 7.24 4.88 6.41
CA TYR A 89 7.64 6.19 6.89
C TYR A 89 6.55 7.24 6.65
N GLU A 90 6.03 7.35 5.42
CA GLU A 90 5.00 8.34 5.10
C GLU A 90 3.69 8.06 5.84
N VAL A 91 3.21 6.82 5.79
CA VAL A 91 1.95 6.43 6.44
C VAL A 91 2.04 6.65 7.95
N ASN A 92 3.09 6.15 8.61
CA ASN A 92 3.23 6.32 10.05
C ASN A 92 3.52 7.78 10.42
N GLY A 93 4.27 8.52 9.60
CA GLY A 93 4.57 9.93 9.81
C GLY A 93 3.30 10.79 9.82
N VAL A 94 2.44 10.64 8.82
CA VAL A 94 1.20 11.40 8.73
C VAL A 94 0.21 11.00 9.83
N ASN A 95 0.09 9.71 10.14
CA ASN A 95 -0.74 9.27 11.26
C ASN A 95 -0.22 9.79 12.60
N ALA A 96 1.10 9.78 12.84
CA ALA A 96 1.71 10.30 14.06
C ALA A 96 1.49 11.81 14.20
N LEU A 97 1.62 12.58 13.12
CA LEU A 97 1.35 14.02 13.09
C LEU A 97 -0.10 14.33 13.53
N HIS A 98 -1.04 13.49 13.10
CA HIS A 98 -2.46 13.64 13.42
C HIS A 98 -2.89 12.89 14.69
N ARG A 99 -1.95 12.25 15.42
CA ARG A 99 -2.20 11.43 16.62
C ARG A 99 -3.22 10.30 16.39
N ILE A 100 -3.20 9.72 15.20
CA ILE A 100 -4.06 8.59 14.83
C ILE A 100 -3.31 7.28 15.08
N GLN A 101 -4.00 6.31 15.70
CA GLN A 101 -3.54 4.94 15.77
C GLN A 101 -4.12 4.13 14.61
N ILE A 102 -3.23 3.57 13.78
CA ILE A 102 -3.63 2.76 12.63
C ILE A 102 -4.31 1.48 13.14
N LYS A 103 -5.47 1.17 12.57
CA LYS A 103 -6.14 -0.11 12.73
C LYS A 103 -5.87 -0.97 11.52
N ASP A 104 -5.26 -2.13 11.76
CA ASP A 104 -5.01 -3.12 10.73
C ASP A 104 -6.05 -4.24 10.81
N ASN A 105 -7.02 -4.21 9.89
CA ASN A 105 -8.09 -5.20 9.80
C ASN A 105 -7.75 -6.36 8.83
N TRP A 106 -6.52 -6.41 8.32
CA TRP A 106 -6.09 -7.40 7.31
C TRP A 106 -5.54 -8.72 7.88
N GLY A 107 -5.73 -8.95 9.19
CA GLY A 107 -5.25 -10.13 9.92
C GLY A 107 -3.95 -9.85 10.68
N ASN A 108 -3.64 -10.66 11.69
CA ASN A 108 -2.46 -10.43 12.51
C ASN A 108 -1.17 -10.64 11.69
N LEU A 109 -0.17 -9.78 11.92
CA LEU A 109 1.19 -9.91 11.38
C LEU A 109 1.92 -11.19 11.88
N LEU A 110 1.23 -12.07 12.61
CA LEU A 110 1.76 -13.17 13.42
C LEU A 110 0.99 -14.50 13.27
N ASP A 111 0.13 -14.69 12.26
CA ASP A 111 -0.49 -16.01 12.03
C ASP A 111 0.50 -17.06 11.47
N CYS A 112 1.80 -16.74 11.43
CA CYS A 112 2.89 -17.68 11.29
C CYS A 112 3.44 -18.02 12.69
N VAL A 113 2.72 -18.87 13.44
CA VAL A 113 3.29 -19.65 14.56
C VAL A 113 3.24 -21.12 14.20
#